data_AF-A0A380DIJ9-F1
#
_entry.id   AF-A0A380DIJ9-F1
#
_cell.length_a   1.000
_cell.length_b   1.000
_cell.length_c   1.000
_cell.angle_alpha   90.00
_cell.angle_beta   90.00
_cell.angle_gamma   90.00
#
_symmetry.space_group_name_H-M   'P 1'
#
loop_
_entity.id
_entity.type
_entity.pdbx_description
1 polymer ?
#
loop_
_entity_poly.entity_id
_entity_poly.type
_entity_poly.pdbx_seq_one_letter_code
_entity_poly.pdbx_strand_id
1 'polypeptide(L)'
;MSHYYDEDPSVISNEQRIQYQLKHHKIDLITDNGVFSKDKVDYGSDVLVQTFLKTHPPGPSKRIADVGCGYGPIGLMIAKVSPHHSITMLDVNHRALALVEKKQKIKRY
;
A
#
# COMPACT_ATOMS: atom_id res chain seq x y z
N MET A 1 -20.28 -7.86 -12.67
CA MET A 1 -18.84 -7.57 -12.81
C MET A 1 -18.54 -6.48 -11.80
N SER A 2 -17.63 -6.70 -10.86
CA SER A 2 -17.20 -5.67 -9.92
C SER A 2 -15.73 -5.38 -10.16
N HIS A 3 -15.36 -4.11 -10.12
CA HIS A 3 -14.03 -3.59 -10.44
C HIS A 3 -13.36 -3.02 -9.18
N TYR A 4 -12.04 -2.86 -9.24
CA TYR A 4 -11.27 -2.39 -8.10
C TYR A 4 -11.49 -0.91 -7.75
N TYR A 5 -12.12 -0.15 -8.64
CA TYR A 5 -12.53 1.23 -8.41
C TYR A 5 -13.98 1.34 -7.90
N ASP A 6 -14.68 0.22 -7.70
CA ASP A 6 -15.96 0.22 -7.02
C ASP A 6 -15.75 0.51 -5.52
N GLU A 7 -16.63 1.31 -4.93
CA GLU A 7 -16.59 1.64 -3.51
C GLU A 7 -16.79 0.38 -2.63
N ASP A 8 -17.79 -0.45 -2.99
CA ASP A 8 -18.12 -1.72 -2.34
C ASP A 8 -18.06 -2.88 -3.34
N PRO A 9 -16.90 -3.53 -3.51
CA PRO A 9 -16.77 -4.59 -4.48
C PRO A 9 -17.56 -5.84 -4.06
N SER A 10 -18.49 -6.29 -4.92
CA SER A 10 -19.35 -7.46 -4.68
C SER A 10 -18.67 -8.81 -4.95
N VAL A 11 -17.41 -8.79 -5.43
CA VAL A 11 -16.63 -10.01 -5.66
C VAL A 11 -16.31 -10.71 -4.34
N ILE A 12 -16.40 -12.04 -4.35
CA ILE A 12 -16.09 -12.88 -3.19
C ILE A 12 -14.65 -12.63 -2.75
N SER A 13 -14.48 -12.32 -1.47
CA SER A 13 -13.17 -12.11 -0.85
C SER A 13 -12.34 -13.40 -0.89
N ASN A 14 -11.07 -13.24 -1.18
CA ASN A 14 -10.02 -14.25 -1.10
C ASN A 14 -8.72 -13.53 -0.72
N GLU A 15 -8.56 -13.23 0.57
CA GLU A 15 -7.36 -12.56 1.05
C GLU A 15 -6.10 -13.39 0.78
N GLN A 16 -5.05 -12.73 0.30
CA GLN A 16 -3.74 -13.32 0.05
C GLN A 16 -2.65 -12.49 0.72
N ARG A 17 -1.54 -13.14 1.07
CA ARG A 17 -0.35 -12.45 1.56
C ARG A 17 0.69 -12.41 0.47
N ILE A 18 1.19 -11.22 0.17
CA ILE A 18 2.31 -11.02 -0.75
C ILE A 18 3.44 -10.31 -0.03
N GLN A 19 4.67 -10.56 -0.44
CA GLN A 19 5.84 -9.86 0.08
C GLN A 19 6.30 -8.81 -0.95
N TYR A 20 6.43 -7.57 -0.50
CA TYR A 20 7.05 -6.50 -1.28
C TYR A 20 8.44 -6.21 -0.71
N GLN A 21 9.46 -6.36 -1.55
CA GLN A 21 10.84 -6.10 -1.22
C GLN A 21 11.37 -4.93 -2.04
N LEU A 22 11.99 -3.98 -1.34
CA LEU A 22 12.73 -2.88 -1.94
C LEU A 22 14.11 -2.77 -1.28
N LYS A 23 15.16 -3.09 -2.03
CA LYS A 23 16.54 -3.21 -1.49
C LYS A 23 16.57 -4.16 -0.28
N HIS A 24 16.93 -3.65 0.90
CA HIS A 24 16.98 -4.38 2.17
C HIS A 24 15.70 -4.24 3.01
N HIS A 25 14.72 -3.46 2.55
CA HIS A 25 13.43 -3.32 3.22
C HIS A 25 12.43 -4.34 2.67
N LYS A 26 11.71 -4.97 3.58
CA LYS A 26 10.63 -5.90 3.26
C LYS A 26 9.38 -5.52 4.04
N ILE A 27 8.24 -5.63 3.39
CA ILE A 27 6.93 -5.55 4.02
C ILE A 27 6.04 -6.67 3.49
N ASP A 28 5.28 -7.28 4.38
CA ASP A 28 4.18 -8.17 3.99
C ASP A 28 2.93 -7.33 3.79
N LEU A 29 2.24 -7.55 2.69
CA LEU A 29 0.99 -6.90 2.33
C LEU A 29 -0.11 -7.96 2.30
N ILE A 30 -1.33 -7.53 2.61
CA ILE A 30 -2.52 -8.36 2.47
C ILE A 30 -3.29 -7.80 1.28
N THR A 31 -3.57 -8.64 0.30
CA THR A 31 -4.35 -8.31 -0.90
C THR A 31 -5.64 -9.11 -0.89
N ASP A 32 -6.57 -8.79 -1.79
CA ASP A 32 -7.85 -9.49 -1.90
C ASP A 32 -8.32 -9.48 -3.38
N ASN A 33 -9.28 -10.32 -3.72
CA ASN A 33 -10.14 -10.09 -4.87
C ASN A 33 -10.86 -8.73 -4.73
N GLY A 34 -10.99 -8.03 -5.85
CA GLY A 34 -11.67 -6.72 -5.89
C GLY A 34 -10.77 -5.55 -5.52
N VAL A 35 -9.46 -5.76 -5.40
CA VAL A 35 -8.47 -4.67 -5.35
C VAL A 35 -7.50 -4.77 -6.54
N PHE A 36 -6.88 -3.64 -6.90
CA PHE A 36 -5.91 -3.56 -7.99
C PHE A 36 -4.69 -4.42 -7.71
N SER A 37 -4.12 -5.09 -8.73
CA SER A 37 -2.87 -5.88 -8.66
C SER A 37 -2.77 -6.80 -7.42
N LYS A 38 -3.78 -7.66 -7.22
CA LYS A 38 -3.91 -8.51 -6.03
C LYS A 38 -2.81 -9.58 -5.88
N ASP A 39 -2.20 -10.06 -6.96
CA ASP A 39 -1.27 -11.19 -6.89
C ASP A 39 0.19 -10.76 -6.61
N LYS A 40 0.52 -9.50 -6.89
CA LYS A 40 1.85 -8.92 -6.68
C LYS A 40 1.80 -7.39 -6.73
N VAL A 41 2.84 -6.73 -6.25
CA VAL A 41 3.00 -5.28 -6.46
C VAL A 41 3.13 -4.98 -7.94
N ASP A 42 2.35 -4.00 -8.41
CA ASP A 42 2.42 -3.52 -9.78
C ASP A 42 3.76 -2.86 -10.07
N TYR A 43 4.25 -3.01 -11.31
CA TYR A 43 5.53 -2.45 -11.73
C TYR A 43 5.56 -0.93 -11.65
N GLY A 44 4.48 -0.25 -12.03
CA GLY A 44 4.38 1.21 -11.94
C GLY A 44 4.48 1.70 -10.49
N SER A 45 3.81 1.02 -9.56
CA SER A 45 3.90 1.30 -8.12
C SER A 45 5.33 1.12 -7.59
N ASP A 46 6.03 0.07 -8.00
CA ASP A 46 7.43 -0.17 -7.62
C ASP A 46 8.36 0.95 -8.14
N VAL A 47 8.27 1.28 -9.44
CA VAL A 47 9.04 2.38 -10.04
C VAL A 47 8.76 3.72 -9.36
N LEU A 48 7.50 4.02 -9.03
CA LEU A 48 7.12 5.24 -8.35
C LEU A 48 7.78 5.35 -6.97
N VAL A 49 7.71 4.29 -6.16
CA VAL A 49 8.33 4.26 -4.82
C VAL A 49 9.84 4.44 -4.92
N GLN A 50 10.49 3.71 -5.85
CA GLN A 50 11.92 3.80 -6.08
C GLN A 50 12.35 5.22 -6.45
N THR A 51 11.62 5.83 -7.37
CA THR A 51 11.89 7.20 -7.85
C THR A 51 11.68 8.20 -6.72
N PHE A 52 10.56 8.10 -6.00
CA PHE A 52 10.25 8.99 -4.88
C PHE A 52 11.33 8.96 -3.80
N LEU A 53 11.76 7.77 -3.37
CA LEU A 53 12.78 7.61 -2.31
C LEU A 53 14.18 8.01 -2.77
N LYS A 54 14.46 7.92 -4.08
CA LYS A 54 15.70 8.45 -4.65
C LYS A 54 15.73 9.98 -4.63
N THR A 55 14.62 10.62 -5.01
CA THR A 55 14.49 12.09 -5.04
C THR A 55 14.33 12.68 -3.64
N HIS A 56 13.70 11.95 -2.72
CA HIS A 56 13.42 12.36 -1.35
C HIS A 56 13.96 11.32 -0.36
N PRO A 57 15.29 11.25 -0.17
CA PRO A 57 15.89 10.35 0.81
C PRO A 57 15.43 10.70 2.25
N PRO A 58 15.56 9.75 3.20
CA PRO A 58 15.33 10.00 4.62
C PRO A 58 15.96 11.33 5.09
N GLY A 59 15.18 12.16 5.76
CA GLY A 59 15.59 13.53 6.10
C GLY A 59 14.50 14.30 6.84
N PRO A 60 14.31 15.60 6.56
CA PRO A 60 13.25 16.38 7.19
C PRO A 60 11.87 15.76 6.94
N SER A 61 11.03 15.76 7.98
CA SER A 61 9.66 15.27 7.92
C SER A 61 8.84 16.00 6.85
N LYS A 62 8.01 15.24 6.16
CA LYS A 62 7.09 15.67 5.10
C LYS A 62 5.72 15.10 5.41
N ARG A 63 4.70 15.74 4.86
CA ARG A 63 3.33 15.23 4.81
C ARG A 63 3.09 14.71 3.41
N ILE A 64 2.70 13.45 3.29
CA ILE A 64 2.54 12.74 2.01
C ILE A 64 1.10 12.21 1.96
N ALA A 65 0.44 12.38 0.82
CA ALA A 65 -0.85 11.75 0.54
C ALA A 65 -0.65 10.69 -0.55
N ASP A 66 -1.04 9.45 -0.25
CA ASP A 66 -1.10 8.32 -1.19
C ASP A 66 -2.56 8.14 -1.62
N VAL A 67 -2.88 8.66 -2.81
CA VAL A 67 -4.24 8.76 -3.35
C VAL A 67 -4.54 7.58 -4.26
N GLY A 68 -5.59 6.82 -3.95
CA GLY A 68 -5.83 5.51 -4.57
C GLY A 68 -4.82 4.50 -4.06
N CYS A 69 -4.65 4.44 -2.73
CA CYS A 69 -3.58 3.68 -2.10
C CYS A 69 -3.70 2.17 -2.31
N GLY A 70 -4.85 1.67 -2.72
CA GLY A 70 -5.15 0.24 -2.81
C GLY A 70 -4.86 -0.45 -1.48
N TYR A 71 -4.22 -1.62 -1.54
CA TYR A 71 -3.76 -2.35 -0.35
C TYR A 71 -2.48 -1.75 0.30
N GLY A 72 -2.09 -0.53 -0.10
CA GLY A 72 -1.04 0.28 0.52
C GLY A 72 0.42 0.00 0.12
N PRO A 73 0.77 -0.58 -1.06
CA PRO A 73 2.15 -0.90 -1.37
C PRO A 73 3.08 0.33 -1.36
N ILE A 74 2.59 1.49 -1.80
CA ILE A 74 3.36 2.73 -1.90
C ILE A 74 3.55 3.36 -0.51
N GLY A 75 2.46 3.79 0.12
CA GLY A 75 2.50 4.46 1.41
C GLY A 75 3.19 3.64 2.50
N LEU A 76 2.91 2.33 2.58
CA LEU A 76 3.52 1.46 3.60
C LEU A 76 5.01 1.25 3.38
N MET A 77 5.48 1.18 2.13
CA MET A 77 6.91 1.07 1.85
C MET A 77 7.63 2.38 2.14
N ILE A 78 7.07 3.53 1.75
CA ILE A 78 7.65 4.84 2.08
C ILE A 78 7.73 5.01 3.61
N ALA A 79 6.68 4.64 4.37
CA ALA A 79 6.71 4.67 5.83
C ALA A 79 7.76 3.72 6.43
N LYS A 80 8.01 2.56 5.80
CA LYS A 80 9.04 1.60 6.24
C LYS A 80 10.45 2.15 6.04
N VAL A 81 10.71 2.82 4.91
CA VAL A 81 12.03 3.37 4.59
C VAL A 81 12.28 4.70 5.31
N SER A 82 11.25 5.55 5.43
CA SER A 82 11.33 6.89 5.98
C SER A 82 10.26 7.10 7.07
N PRO A 83 10.46 6.51 8.27
CA PRO A 83 9.43 6.48 9.33
C PRO A 83 9.10 7.84 9.96
N HIS A 84 9.88 8.88 9.66
CA HIS A 84 9.68 10.26 10.13
C HIS A 84 8.68 11.04 9.26
N HIS A 85 8.27 10.51 8.09
CA HIS A 85 7.22 11.12 7.28
C HIS A 85 5.84 10.82 7.87
N SER A 86 4.92 11.79 7.77
CA SER A 86 3.50 11.58 8.02
C SER A 86 2.82 11.22 6.70
N ILE A 87 2.21 10.04 6.63
CA ILE A 87 1.60 9.53 5.40
C ILE A 87 0.11 9.31 5.63
N THR A 88 -0.70 9.94 4.79
CA THR A 88 -2.15 9.71 4.71
C THR A 88 -2.41 8.84 3.48
N MET A 89 -3.05 7.69 3.68
CA MET A 89 -3.50 6.81 2.60
C MET A 89 -5.00 6.94 2.46
N LEU A 90 -5.48 7.11 1.22
CA LEU A 90 -6.90 7.21 0.92
C LEU A 90 -7.25 6.42 -0.34
N ASP A 91 -8.43 5.82 -0.33
CA ASP A 91 -8.98 5.05 -1.43
C ASP A 91 -10.51 5.14 -1.35
N VAL A 92 -11.18 5.00 -2.50
CA VAL A 92 -12.65 4.90 -2.54
C VAL A 92 -13.11 3.49 -2.21
N ASN A 93 -12.26 2.48 -2.43
CA ASN A 93 -12.57 1.09 -2.21
C ASN A 93 -12.42 0.74 -0.72
N HIS A 94 -13.54 0.49 -0.02
CA HIS A 94 -13.54 0.19 1.41
C HIS A 94 -12.76 -1.09 1.75
N ARG A 95 -12.72 -2.06 0.82
CA ARG A 95 -11.93 -3.29 0.98
C ARG A 95 -10.44 -2.98 0.96
N ALA A 96 -9.98 -2.09 0.08
CA ALA A 96 -8.59 -1.66 0.03
C ALA A 96 -8.15 -1.02 1.37
N LEU A 97 -8.96 -0.12 1.91
CA LEU A 97 -8.72 0.52 3.21
C LEU A 97 -8.67 -0.49 4.36
N ALA A 98 -9.60 -1.46 4.38
CA ALA A 98 -9.62 -2.51 5.40
C ALA A 98 -8.33 -3.36 5.42
N LEU A 99 -7.77 -3.67 4.24
CA LEU A 99 -6.52 -4.42 4.11
C LEU A 99 -5.33 -3.63 4.69
N VAL A 100 -5.27 -2.33 4.40
CA VAL A 100 -4.24 -1.42 4.94
C VAL A 100 -4.32 -1.34 6.47
N GLU A 101 -5.52 -1.16 7.03
CA GLU A 101 -5.73 -1.13 8.48
C GLU A 101 -5.33 -2.44 9.16
N LYS A 102 -5.68 -3.58 8.54
CA LYS A 102 -5.31 -4.91 9.04
C LYS A 102 -3.80 -5.06 9.14
N LYS A 103 -3.05 -4.52 8.18
CA LYS A 103 -1.58 -4.51 8.24
C LYS A 103 -1.03 -3.59 9.34
N GLN A 104 -1.65 -2.43 9.58
CA GLN A 104 -1.24 -1.53 10.66
C GLN A 104 -1.45 -2.15 12.05
N LYS A 105 -2.57 -2.85 12.27
CA LYS A 105 -2.88 -3.51 13.55
C LYS A 105 -1.88 -4.61 13.92
N ILE A 106 -1.29 -5.29 12.93
CA ILE A 106 -0.26 -6.33 13.12
C ILE A 106 1.09 -5.76 13.65
N LYS A 107 1.29 -4.43 13.65
CA LYS A 107 2.52 -3.76 14.16
C LYS A 107 2.42 -3.23 15.61
N ARG A 108 1.45 -3.67 16.42
CA ARG A 108 1.42 -3.32 17.85
C ARG A 108 2.40 -4.21 18.62
N TYR A 109 3.48 -3.62 19.12
CA TYR A 109 4.32 -4.19 20.18
C TYR A 109 3.54 -4.24 21.50
#